data_AF-A0A438I2M9-F1
#
_entry.id   AF-A0A438I2M9-F1
#
_cell.length_a   1.000
_cell.length_b   1.000
_cell.length_c   1.000
_cell.angle_alpha   90.00
_cell.angle_beta   90.00
_cell.angle_gamma   90.00
#
_symmetry.space_group_name_H-M   'P 1'
#
loop_
_entity.id
_entity.type
_entity.pdbx_description
1 polymer ?
#
loop_
_entity_poly.entity_id
_entity_poly.type
_entity_poly.pdbx_seq_one_letter_code
_entity_poly.pdbx_strand_id
1 'polypeptide(L)'
;MPLDRAFERLRSTDVLVPLAPRPLLSTLPPRFHAHEFCAFHQMAGHCTDYCASLRHTIQDLIDSGAVSFLVSTTDTDLGPDMTVDSFPA
;
A
#
# COMPACT_ATOMS: atom_id res chain seq x y z
N MET A 1 5.86 0.70 -1.28
CA MET A 1 5.33 0.74 0.10
C MET A 1 4.98 -0.69 0.50
N PRO A 2 5.53 -1.23 1.59
CA PRO A 2 5.11 -2.53 2.09
C PRO A 2 3.65 -2.42 2.58
N LEU A 3 2.73 -3.17 1.96
CA LEU A 3 1.29 -3.04 2.19
C LEU A 3 0.89 -3.64 3.53
N ASP A 4 1.65 -4.62 4.04
CA ASP A 4 1.49 -5.18 5.37
C ASP A 4 1.53 -4.07 6.46
N ARG A 5 2.51 -3.18 6.40
CA ARG A 5 2.72 -2.10 7.36
C ARG A 5 1.68 -1.01 7.20
N ALA A 6 1.28 -0.72 5.96
CA ALA A 6 0.19 0.20 5.70
C ALA A 6 -1.12 -0.34 6.28
N PHE A 7 -1.41 -1.62 6.04
CA PHE A 7 -2.59 -2.29 6.58
C PHE A 7 -2.61 -2.27 8.11
N GLU A 8 -1.50 -2.63 8.77
CA GLU A 8 -1.41 -2.59 10.24
C GLU A 8 -1.65 -1.18 10.81
N ARG A 9 -1.15 -0.13 10.15
CA ARG A 9 -1.42 1.26 10.55
C ARG A 9 -2.90 1.61 10.40
N LEU A 10 -3.50 1.28 9.27
CA LEU A 10 -4.92 1.55 8.99
C LEU A 10 -5.85 0.78 9.92
N ARG A 11 -5.47 -0.45 10.29
CA ARG A 11 -6.17 -1.27 11.28
C ARG A 11 -6.06 -0.66 12.67
N SER A 12 -4.88 -0.17 13.03
CA SER A 12 -4.65 0.44 14.35
C SER A 12 -5.42 1.75 14.56
N THR A 13 -5.84 2.41 13.47
CA THR A 13 -6.67 3.63 13.50
C THR A 13 -8.14 3.36 13.18
N ASP A 14 -8.56 2.09 13.13
CA ASP A 14 -9.93 1.66 12.76
C ASP A 14 -10.44 2.18 11.40
N VAL A 15 -9.53 2.56 10.50
CA VAL A 15 -9.88 3.02 9.14
C VAL A 15 -10.16 1.83 8.22
N LEU A 16 -9.43 0.72 8.42
CA LEU A 16 -9.67 -0.54 7.72
C LEU A 16 -9.77 -1.70 8.71
N VAL A 17 -10.75 -2.56 8.47
CA VAL A 17 -10.94 -3.80 9.22
C VAL A 17 -10.58 -4.99 8.32
N PRO A 18 -9.93 -6.05 8.84
CA PRO A 18 -9.77 -7.29 8.11
C PRO A 18 -11.13 -7.84 7.63
N LEU A 19 -11.16 -8.37 6.42
CA LEU A 19 -12.33 -9.06 5.89
C LEU A 19 -12.53 -10.38 6.63
N ALA A 20 -13.79 -10.74 6.88
CA ALA A 20 -14.12 -12.03 7.47
C ALA A 20 -13.53 -13.16 6.61
N PRO A 21 -12.93 -14.20 7.23
CA PRO A 21 -12.38 -15.33 6.49
C PRO A 21 -13.47 -15.95 5.61
N ARG A 22 -13.22 -15.98 4.30
CA ARG A 22 -14.13 -16.65 3.36
C ARG A 22 -13.84 -18.16 3.37
N PRO A 23 -14.86 -19.03 3.28
CA PRO A 23 -14.64 -20.46 3.12
C PRO A 23 -13.71 -20.75 1.93
N LEU A 24 -12.82 -21.72 2.11
CA LEU A 24 -11.94 -22.16 1.02
C LEU A 24 -12.79 -22.63 -0.16
N LEU A 25 -12.47 -22.10 -1.34
CA LEU A 25 -13.09 -22.53 -2.59
C LEU A 25 -12.73 -24.00 -2.83
N SER A 26 -13.67 -24.78 -3.34
CA SER A 26 -13.47 -26.19 -3.68
C SER A 26 -12.38 -26.40 -4.73
N THR A 27 -12.10 -25.36 -5.53
CA THR A 27 -10.99 -25.30 -6.47
C THR A 27 -9.99 -24.25 -5.99
N LEU A 28 -8.76 -24.69 -5.71
CA LEU A 28 -7.68 -23.78 -5.38
C LEU A 28 -7.17 -23.09 -6.66
N PRO A 29 -6.98 -21.76 -6.64
CA PRO A 29 -6.42 -21.04 -7.77
C PRO A 29 -5.03 -21.57 -8.17
N PRO A 30 -4.62 -21.43 -9.45
CA PRO A 30 -3.28 -21.87 -9.91
C PRO A 30 -2.10 -21.20 -9.19
N ARG A 31 -2.32 -20.02 -8.62
CA ARG A 31 -1.31 -19.23 -7.87
C ARG A 31 -1.56 -19.26 -6.36
N PHE A 32 -2.26 -20.29 -5.88
CA PHE A 32 -2.52 -20.45 -4.46
C PHE A 32 -1.27 -20.94 -3.75
N HIS A 33 -0.75 -20.12 -2.85
CA HIS A 33 0.38 -20.45 -2.00
C HIS A 33 -0.12 -20.75 -0.58
N ALA A 34 -0.28 -22.03 -0.26
CA ALA A 34 -0.83 -22.49 1.01
C ALA A 34 -0.02 -22.06 2.26
N HIS A 35 1.27 -21.74 2.07
CA HIS A 35 2.17 -21.30 3.13
C HIS A 35 2.17 -19.78 3.34
N GLU A 36 1.53 -19.03 2.45
CA GLU A 36 1.40 -17.58 2.58
C GLU A 36 0.05 -17.22 3.18
N PHE A 37 0.01 -16.15 3.98
CA PHE A 37 -1.19 -15.68 4.64
C PHE A 37 -1.41 -14.19 4.40
N CYS A 38 -2.65 -13.83 4.05
CA CYS A 38 -3.05 -12.44 3.87
C CYS A 38 -3.84 -11.98 5.10
N ALA A 39 -3.28 -11.04 5.86
CA ALA A 39 -3.93 -10.51 7.06
C ALA A 39 -5.21 -9.73 6.74
N PHE A 40 -5.30 -9.11 5.56
CA PHE A 40 -6.50 -8.41 5.12
C PHE A 40 -7.67 -9.36 4.82
N HIS A 41 -7.41 -10.52 4.20
CA HIS A 41 -8.43 -11.52 3.91
C HIS A 41 -8.61 -12.59 5.00
N GLN A 42 -7.68 -12.63 5.96
CA GLN A 42 -7.59 -13.65 7.00
C GLN A 42 -7.59 -15.08 6.44
N MET A 43 -6.91 -15.31 5.31
CA MET A 43 -6.84 -16.62 4.67
C MET A 43 -5.45 -16.91 4.08
N ALA A 44 -5.16 -18.21 3.90
CA ALA A 44 -4.01 -18.65 3.14
C ALA A 44 -4.18 -18.41 1.64
N GLY A 45 -3.07 -18.30 0.90
CA GLY A 45 -3.05 -18.31 -0.57
C GLY A 45 -2.18 -17.24 -1.21
N HIS A 46 -2.02 -16.10 -0.56
CA HIS A 46 -1.08 -15.03 -0.94
C HIS A 46 -0.69 -14.23 0.30
N CYS A 47 0.48 -13.59 0.31
CA CYS A 47 0.85 -12.69 1.40
C CYS A 47 0.16 -11.31 1.28
N THR A 48 0.06 -10.58 2.39
CA THR A 48 -0.58 -9.25 2.45
C THR A 48 0.03 -8.25 1.45
N ASP A 49 1.35 -8.29 1.23
CA ASP A 49 2.04 -7.37 0.31
C ASP A 49 1.68 -7.57 -1.16
N TYR A 50 1.30 -8.78 -1.55
CA TYR A 50 0.83 -9.08 -2.91
C TYR A 50 -0.70 -9.00 -3.04
N CYS A 51 -1.40 -8.59 -2.00
CA CYS A 51 -2.86 -8.49 -2.01
C CYS A 51 -3.34 -7.37 -2.95
N ALA A 52 -3.87 -7.76 -4.10
CA ALA A 52 -4.41 -6.81 -5.08
C ALA A 52 -5.59 -6.02 -4.51
N SER A 53 -6.52 -6.70 -3.82
CA SER A 53 -7.68 -6.04 -3.21
C SER A 53 -7.26 -4.98 -2.19
N LEU A 54 -6.31 -5.31 -1.31
CA LEU A 54 -5.78 -4.35 -0.34
C LEU A 54 -5.13 -3.15 -1.03
N ARG A 55 -4.33 -3.38 -2.08
CA ARG A 55 -3.70 -2.30 -2.84
C ARG A 55 -4.74 -1.34 -3.43
N HIS A 56 -5.82 -1.87 -4.00
CA HIS A 56 -6.92 -1.06 -4.53
C HIS A 56 -7.62 -0.29 -3.42
N THR A 57 -8.01 -0.95 -2.33
CA THR A 57 -8.66 -0.28 -1.19
C THR A 57 -7.81 0.84 -0.61
N ILE A 58 -6.50 0.62 -0.45
CA ILE A 58 -5.58 1.66 0.03
C ILE A 58 -5.53 2.83 -0.96
N GLN A 59 -5.47 2.57 -2.27
CA GLN A 59 -5.49 3.62 -3.27
C GLN A 59 -6.81 4.41 -3.24
N ASP A 60 -7.95 3.74 -3.13
CA ASP A 60 -9.27 4.41 -3.02
C ASP A 60 -9.35 5.32 -1.78
N LEU A 61 -8.74 4.90 -0.66
CA LEU A 61 -8.67 5.74 0.55
C LEU A 61 -7.77 6.96 0.36
N ILE A 62 -6.70 6.86 -0.43
CA ILE A 62 -5.84 7.99 -0.77
C ILE A 62 -6.58 8.94 -1.71
N ASP A 63 -7.20 8.40 -2.76
CA ASP A 63 -7.88 9.17 -3.80
C ASP A 63 -9.11 9.91 -3.25
N SER A 64 -9.77 9.34 -2.23
CA SER A 64 -10.85 10.01 -1.48
C SER A 64 -10.38 11.00 -0.43
N GLY A 65 -9.07 11.06 -0.15
CA GLY A 65 -8.49 11.90 0.90
C GLY A 65 -8.75 11.41 2.33
N ALA A 66 -9.27 10.20 2.50
CA ALA A 66 -9.52 9.59 3.80
C ALA A 66 -8.22 9.26 4.54
N VAL A 67 -7.14 8.99 3.80
CA VAL A 67 -5.80 8.74 4.36
C VAL A 67 -4.74 9.41 3.51
N SER A 68 -3.65 9.83 4.15
CA SER A 68 -2.46 10.31 3.46
C SER A 68 -1.27 9.46 3.90
N PHE A 69 -0.72 8.67 2.97
CA PHE A 69 0.62 8.14 3.16
C PHE A 69 1.55 9.26 2.74
N LEU A 70 2.27 9.83 3.69
CA LEU A 70 3.44 10.64 3.36
C LEU A 70 4.34 9.74 2.52
N VAL A 71 4.29 9.91 1.20
CA VAL A 71 5.29 9.37 0.30
C VAL A 71 6.54 10.10 0.75
N SER A 72 7.38 9.44 1.55
CA SER A 72 8.78 9.82 1.69
C SER A 72 9.49 9.54 0.37
N THR A 73 9.00 10.13 -0.73
CA THR A 73 9.88 10.70 -1.73
C THR A 73 10.64 11.72 -0.92
N THR A 74 11.85 11.31 -0.55
CA THR A 74 13.00 12.19 -0.39
C THR A 74 12.65 13.59 -0.86
N ASP A 75 12.58 14.49 0.11
CA ASP A 75 13.18 15.81 0.01
C ASP A 75 14.08 15.91 -1.24
N THR A 76 13.45 16.23 -2.37
CA THR A 76 14.11 16.89 -3.47
C THR A 76 13.46 18.25 -3.46
N ASP A 77 13.76 18.99 -2.40
CA ASP A 77 14.00 20.42 -2.51
C ASP A 77 15.13 20.61 -3.53
N LEU A 78 14.81 20.49 -4.81
CA LEU A 78 15.48 21.27 -5.82
C LEU A 78 14.53 22.43 -6.08
N GLY A 79 14.52 23.36 -5.13
CA GLY A 79 14.00 24.69 -5.32
C GLY A 79 14.52 25.29 -6.63
N PRO A 80 13.72 26.11 -7.30
CA PRO A 80 14.17 26.84 -8.47
C PRO A 80 15.15 27.93 -8.03
N ASP A 81 16.07 28.27 -8.93
CA ASP A 81 16.80 29.55 -8.98
C ASP A 81 18.10 29.66 -8.18
N MET A 82 19.21 29.53 -8.92
CA MET A 82 20.42 30.30 -8.68
C MET A 82 20.79 30.94 -10.01
N THR A 83 20.21 32.11 -10.28
CA THR A 83 20.67 33.02 -11.32
C THR A 83 22.16 33.30 -11.10
N VAL A 84 23.01 32.98 -12.08
CA VAL A 84 24.34 33.60 -12.21
C VAL A 84 24.39 34.25 -13.57
N ASP A 85 23.98 35.51 -13.57
CA ASP A 85 24.47 36.50 -14.50
C ASP A 85 25.98 36.72 -14.26
N SER A 86 26.68 37.16 -15.30
CA SER A 86 28.12 37.46 -15.38
C SER A 86 29.03 36.34 -15.90
N PHE A 87 29.45 36.47 -17.16
CA PHE A 87 30.88 36.43 -17.51
C PHE A 87 31.16 37.34 -18.72
N PRO A 88 32.10 38.30 -18.61
CA PRO A 88 32.58 39.10 -19.74
C PRO A 88 33.82 38.45 -20.38
N ALA A 89 33.95 38.61 -21.70
CA ALA A 89 35.23 38.71 -22.41
C ALA A 89 34.99 39.39 -23.78
#